data_AF-R6TVA6-F1
#
_entry.id   AF-R6TVA6-F1
#
_cell.length_a   1.000
_cell.length_b   1.000
_cell.length_c   1.000
_cell.angle_alpha   90.00
_cell.angle_beta   90.00
_cell.angle_gamma   90.00
#
_symmetry.space_group_name_H-M   'P 1'
#
loop_
_entity.id
_entity.type
_entity.pdbx_description
1 polymer ?
#
loop_
_entity_poly.entity_id
_entity_poly.type
_entity_poly.pdbx_seq_one_letter_code
_entity_poly.pdbx_strand_id
1 'polypeptide(L)'
;MRPAFKVVSVFDISQTDGKELPDIIVDELSGSVENYAAFFEALKQESPAPIAFEDIPGGAKGYFSPVENRIAIQEGMSEIQTIKTAIHEIAHAKLHFIDRPEPEPTWKIVMISDGGTKRDFLSGFASETEANEAAEREGWRFVDENRFEWRLEVEEDTSAVQEMRKDRHTKEVEAESVAYTVCQRYGIETSDYSFGYIAGWSSDKETKELKGSLETIRKTAAEMIDSIDAKLKVLLAEKTQTAALEADTPAKEPEVTPSLRDAGIPVYTETADHAHTAGETDAYRLSIQANIACRDTIERTISEYYGNNRLAAESAVTSVLEKFSPERVQYVLANTVQHKDWDGRISQKAKAWAKDIPVCPELSTRFIVGKAHPGLTDLFISEFMRQMDVKERRQEAEAQTRDPEVAAWERDEVVSIEKTVVEVKAPTAEQPQEAAAPKHRLTPEEKQIRDAVMDTLKAQIAHNNDGMLSTYRSSEQSFRVMARNGVRIEGNTVTQNGEPLFAIHRRHSAKKTQGCYRELTPTLEYIRQEKKQEKPSIRDQLKAAAKSQPEKKAPAKAKSHDMEL
;
A
#
# COMPACT_ATOMS: atom_id res chain seq x y z
N MET A 1 10.11 -2.39 30.31
CA MET A 1 11.55 -2.50 30.64
C MET A 1 12.14 -1.11 30.47
N ARG A 2 12.83 -0.54 31.46
CA ARG A 2 13.39 0.82 31.32
C ARG A 2 14.73 0.75 30.57
N PRO A 3 15.00 1.67 29.63
CA PRO A 3 16.30 1.74 28.97
C PRO A 3 17.44 1.93 29.99
N ALA A 4 18.54 1.20 29.81
CA ALA A 4 19.73 1.29 30.64
C ALA A 4 20.99 1.10 29.78
N PHE A 5 22.06 1.81 30.14
CA PHE A 5 23.34 1.71 29.46
C PHE A 5 24.31 0.81 30.26
N LYS A 6 25.07 -0.01 29.54
CA LYS A 6 26.16 -0.80 30.11
C LYS A 6 27.45 -0.47 29.36
N VAL A 7 28.50 -0.11 30.09
CA VAL A 7 29.83 0.03 29.52
C VAL A 7 30.35 -1.35 29.14
N VAL A 8 30.77 -1.50 27.89
CA VAL A 8 31.35 -2.72 27.34
C VAL A 8 32.65 -2.37 26.62
N SER A 9 33.61 -3.30 26.64
CA SER A 9 34.85 -3.15 25.88
C SER A 9 34.65 -3.70 24.48
N VAL A 10 34.99 -2.91 23.46
CA VAL A 10 34.99 -3.30 22.06
C VAL A 10 36.41 -3.18 21.49
N PHE A 11 36.69 -3.91 20.43
CA PHE A 11 37.93 -3.78 19.66
C PHE A 11 37.68 -2.84 18.48
N ASP A 12 38.60 -1.93 18.21
CA ASP A 12 38.61 -1.13 16.99
C ASP A 12 38.81 -2.02 15.76
N ILE A 13 38.27 -1.65 14.60
CA ILE A 13 38.41 -2.45 13.37
C ILE A 13 39.88 -2.70 13.01
N SER A 14 40.77 -1.72 13.26
CA SER A 14 42.23 -1.86 13.08
C SER A 14 42.87 -2.84 14.05
N GLN A 15 42.18 -3.20 15.14
CA GLN A 15 42.61 -4.20 16.11
C GLN A 15 42.04 -5.59 15.79
N THR A 16 41.36 -5.75 14.65
CA THR A 16 40.75 -7.01 14.23
C THR A 16 41.32 -7.48 12.89
N ASP A 17 41.61 -8.78 12.79
CA ASP A 17 41.95 -9.45 11.53
C ASP A 17 40.74 -10.31 11.09
N GLY A 18 40.34 -10.23 9.81
CA GLY A 18 39.19 -11.03 9.35
C GLY A 18 38.62 -10.62 7.99
N LYS A 19 37.45 -11.17 7.66
CA LYS A 19 36.69 -10.84 6.45
C LYS A 19 36.23 -9.37 6.54
N GLU A 20 36.35 -8.62 5.44
CA GLU A 20 35.90 -7.23 5.36
C GLU A 20 34.45 -7.10 5.85
N LEU A 21 34.21 -6.08 6.69
CA LEU A 21 32.88 -5.76 7.19
C LEU A 21 32.01 -5.24 6.02
N PRO A 22 30.69 -5.49 6.03
CA PRO A 22 29.79 -4.97 5.01
C PRO A 22 29.85 -3.44 4.94
N ASP A 23 29.77 -2.89 3.72
CA ASP A 23 29.67 -1.43 3.51
C ASP A 23 28.39 -0.87 4.15
N ILE A 24 28.52 0.23 4.90
CA ILE A 24 27.39 0.95 5.53
C ILE A 24 26.73 1.83 4.45
N ILE A 25 26.05 1.20 3.48
CA ILE A 25 25.15 1.89 2.55
C ILE A 25 23.75 1.68 3.10
N VAL A 26 23.16 2.76 3.58
CA VAL A 26 21.86 2.74 4.26
C VAL A 26 20.74 2.84 3.22
N ASP A 27 20.05 1.72 2.98
CA ASP A 27 18.81 1.70 2.19
C ASP A 27 17.61 2.19 3.03
N GLU A 28 16.57 2.72 2.38
CA GLU A 28 15.32 3.10 3.07
C GLU A 28 14.65 1.89 3.72
N LEU A 29 14.22 2.04 4.98
CA LEU A 29 13.49 0.99 5.69
C LEU A 29 12.12 0.78 5.04
N SER A 30 11.80 -0.44 4.61
CA SER A 30 10.53 -0.80 3.96
C SER A 30 9.70 -1.76 4.82
N GLY A 31 8.40 -1.51 4.99
CA GLY A 31 7.46 -2.42 5.68
C GLY A 31 6.18 -1.74 6.20
N SER A 32 5.28 -2.54 6.80
CA SER A 32 4.02 -2.09 7.42
C SER A 32 4.04 -2.29 8.94
N VAL A 33 3.44 -1.37 9.70
CA VAL A 33 3.39 -1.43 11.18
C VAL A 33 2.01 -1.89 11.65
N GLU A 34 1.97 -2.91 12.51
CA GLU A 34 0.73 -3.34 13.14
C GLU A 34 0.08 -2.16 13.91
N ASN A 35 -1.18 -1.86 13.61
CA ASN A 35 -1.89 -0.71 14.16
C ASN A 35 -1.21 0.65 13.88
N TYR A 36 -0.54 0.81 12.74
CA TYR A 36 0.12 2.05 12.29
C TYR A 36 -0.67 3.32 12.62
N ALA A 37 -1.97 3.36 12.30
CA ALA A 37 -2.80 4.54 12.55
C ALA A 37 -2.90 4.91 14.05
N ALA A 38 -3.10 3.94 14.93
CA ALA A 38 -3.18 4.19 16.37
C ALA A 38 -1.80 4.56 16.95
N PHE A 39 -0.74 3.93 16.44
CA PHE A 39 0.63 4.22 16.84
C PHE A 39 1.05 5.64 16.42
N PHE A 40 0.78 6.01 15.17
CA PHE A 40 1.10 7.33 14.65
C PHE A 40 0.26 8.44 15.31
N GLU A 41 -1.00 8.14 15.68
CA GLU A 41 -1.80 9.06 16.48
C GLU A 41 -1.25 9.24 17.90
N ALA A 42 -0.75 8.17 18.53
CA ALA A 42 -0.04 8.27 19.80
C ALA A 42 1.23 9.15 19.67
N LEU A 43 1.96 9.06 18.55
CA LEU A 43 3.11 9.93 18.27
C LEU A 43 2.70 11.39 18.10
N LYS A 44 1.61 11.69 17.38
CA LYS A 44 1.08 13.06 17.26
C LYS A 44 0.70 13.65 18.61
N GLN A 45 0.02 12.88 19.45
CA GLN A 45 -0.35 13.29 20.80
C GLN A 45 0.87 13.44 21.72
N GLU A 46 1.95 12.68 21.47
CA GLU A 46 3.20 12.77 22.22
C GLU A 46 4.08 13.94 21.79
N SER A 47 3.93 14.39 20.55
CA SER A 47 4.74 15.45 19.98
C SER A 47 4.49 16.79 20.69
N PRO A 48 5.55 17.52 21.08
CA PRO A 48 5.41 18.87 21.62
C PRO A 48 5.04 19.90 20.55
N ALA A 49 5.16 19.55 19.26
CA ALA A 49 4.87 20.40 18.12
C ALA A 49 3.95 19.70 17.10
N PRO A 50 3.07 20.42 16.39
CA PRO A 50 2.24 19.84 15.34
C PRO A 50 3.08 19.16 14.25
N ILE A 51 2.64 17.96 13.85
CA ILE A 51 3.26 17.18 12.78
C ILE A 51 2.45 17.38 11.49
N ALA A 52 3.12 17.81 10.42
CA ALA A 52 2.55 17.95 9.09
C ALA A 52 3.35 17.12 8.06
N PHE A 53 2.66 16.67 7.03
CA PHE A 53 3.28 16.05 5.86
C PHE A 53 3.40 17.10 4.76
N GLU A 54 4.56 17.14 4.10
CA GLU A 54 4.81 18.02 2.95
C GLU A 54 5.86 17.40 2.02
N ASP A 55 5.97 17.93 0.80
CA ASP A 55 7.06 17.58 -0.11
C ASP A 55 8.30 18.42 0.22
N ILE A 56 9.31 17.79 0.82
CA ILE A 56 10.55 18.42 1.28
C ILE A 56 11.61 18.25 0.17
N PRO A 57 12.04 19.33 -0.50
CA PRO A 57 13.03 19.22 -1.56
C PRO A 57 14.40 18.81 -0.99
N GLY A 58 15.01 17.78 -1.58
CA GLY A 58 16.37 17.32 -1.25
C GLY A 58 16.40 15.91 -0.66
N GLY A 59 17.44 15.62 0.13
CA GLY A 59 17.64 14.31 0.77
C GLY A 59 17.06 14.20 2.18
N ALA A 60 16.50 15.28 2.74
CA ALA A 60 15.94 15.30 4.08
C ALA A 60 14.60 14.53 4.11
N LYS A 61 14.39 13.76 5.19
CA LYS A 61 13.16 12.97 5.39
C LYS A 61 12.16 13.65 6.33
N GLY A 62 12.65 14.59 7.13
CA GLY A 62 11.86 15.42 8.02
C GLY A 62 12.76 16.51 8.59
N TYR A 63 12.12 17.48 9.24
CA TYR A 63 12.82 18.45 10.07
C TYR A 63 11.87 19.04 11.12
N PHE A 64 12.43 19.35 12.28
CA PHE A 64 11.81 20.22 13.26
C PHE A 64 12.19 21.68 12.98
N SER A 65 11.19 22.57 12.89
CA SER A 65 11.37 24.03 12.80
C SER A 65 11.14 24.66 14.17
N PRO A 66 12.19 25.12 14.87
CA PRO A 66 12.03 25.82 16.15
C PRO A 66 11.29 27.15 16.01
N VAL A 67 11.47 27.84 14.88
CA VAL A 67 10.88 29.16 14.61
C VAL A 67 9.37 29.07 14.42
N GLU A 68 8.92 28.08 13.65
CA GLU A 68 7.49 27.87 13.36
C GLU A 68 6.83 26.93 14.36
N ASN A 69 7.61 26.38 15.30
CA ASN A 69 7.22 25.36 16.26
C ASN A 69 6.40 24.23 15.59
N ARG A 70 6.96 23.59 14.56
CA ARG A 70 6.31 22.48 13.85
C ARG A 70 7.31 21.43 13.40
N ILE A 71 6.81 20.22 13.19
CA ILE A 71 7.53 19.10 12.60
C ILE A 71 7.00 18.86 11.18
N ALA A 72 7.89 18.88 10.20
CA ALA A 72 7.61 18.51 8.82
C ALA A 72 8.16 17.11 8.53
N ILE A 73 7.36 16.28 7.86
CA ILE A 73 7.74 14.92 7.44
C ILE A 73 7.50 14.78 5.94
N GLN A 74 8.46 14.18 5.24
CA GLN A 74 8.40 13.93 3.80
C GLN A 74 7.18 13.06 3.43
N GLU A 75 6.40 13.53 2.45
CA GLU A 75 5.31 12.76 1.85
C GLU A 75 5.79 11.53 1.06
N GLY A 76 5.01 10.46 1.10
CA GLY A 76 5.23 9.26 0.26
C GLY A 76 6.25 8.25 0.80
N MET A 77 6.75 8.42 2.03
CA MET A 77 7.63 7.45 2.69
C MET A 77 6.88 6.19 3.17
N SER A 78 7.62 5.10 3.41
CA SER A 78 7.08 3.90 4.06
C SER A 78 6.58 4.18 5.48
N GLU A 79 5.70 3.33 6.02
CA GLU A 79 5.19 3.47 7.39
C GLU A 79 6.32 3.43 8.43
N ILE A 80 7.28 2.52 8.25
CA ILE A 80 8.45 2.36 9.13
C ILE A 80 9.33 3.60 9.09
N GLN A 81 9.67 4.08 7.89
CA GLN A 81 10.50 5.28 7.72
C GLN A 81 9.80 6.51 8.30
N THR A 82 8.49 6.62 8.11
CA THR A 82 7.66 7.70 8.64
C THR A 82 7.69 7.72 10.16
N ILE A 83 7.52 6.56 10.81
CA ILE A 83 7.59 6.45 12.28
C ILE A 83 8.99 6.81 12.81
N LYS A 84 10.05 6.25 12.21
CA LYS A 84 11.44 6.56 12.62
C LYS A 84 11.71 8.05 12.54
N THR A 85 11.33 8.66 11.42
CA THR A 85 11.51 10.09 11.18
C THR A 85 10.70 10.92 12.17
N ALA A 86 9.43 10.58 12.41
CA ALA A 86 8.59 11.28 13.38
C ALA A 86 9.20 11.25 14.80
N ILE A 87 9.65 10.07 15.25
CA ILE A 87 10.27 9.93 16.57
C ILE A 87 11.56 10.75 16.67
N HIS A 88 12.38 10.76 15.61
CA HIS A 88 13.60 11.57 15.53
C HIS A 88 13.30 13.06 15.67
N GLU A 89 12.34 13.58 14.90
CA GLU A 89 11.97 15.00 14.97
C GLU A 89 11.29 15.36 16.29
N ILE A 90 10.51 14.46 16.90
CA ILE A 90 9.96 14.63 18.25
C ILE A 90 11.10 14.69 19.28
N ALA A 91 12.14 13.86 19.12
CA ALA A 91 13.30 13.90 19.99
C ALA A 91 14.03 15.24 19.87
N HIS A 92 14.21 15.77 18.65
CA HIS A 92 14.69 17.14 18.43
C HIS A 92 13.81 18.18 19.11
N ALA A 93 12.50 18.06 18.95
CA ALA A 93 11.53 18.99 19.55
C ALA A 93 11.41 18.85 21.08
N LYS A 94 11.89 17.78 21.71
CA LYS A 94 11.93 17.64 23.18
C LYS A 94 13.27 18.05 23.78
N LEU A 95 14.36 17.70 23.11
CA LEU A 95 15.72 17.92 23.61
C LEU A 95 16.26 19.30 23.26
N HIS A 96 15.94 19.78 22.06
CA HIS A 96 16.61 20.93 21.44
C HIS A 96 15.65 22.08 21.11
N PHE A 97 14.39 21.97 21.51
CA PHE A 97 13.37 23.03 21.48
C PHE A 97 13.49 24.06 22.61
N ILE A 98 14.38 23.81 23.57
CA ILE A 98 14.35 24.54 24.83
C ILE A 98 14.91 25.96 24.64
N ASP A 99 13.97 26.89 24.51
CA ASP A 99 14.02 28.24 25.06
C ASP A 99 14.14 28.11 26.59
N ARG A 100 15.32 27.70 27.06
CA ARG A 100 15.70 27.95 28.46
C ARG A 100 16.02 29.43 28.45
N PRO A 101 15.42 30.25 29.34
CA PRO A 101 15.93 31.61 29.51
C PRO A 101 17.45 31.49 29.65
N GLU A 102 18.19 32.28 28.85
CA GLU A 102 19.64 32.32 28.99
C GLU A 102 19.91 32.49 30.49
N PRO A 103 20.73 31.60 31.10
CA PRO A 103 20.98 31.70 32.54
C PRO A 103 21.43 33.13 32.82
N GLU A 104 20.81 33.76 33.82
CA GLU A 104 21.17 35.11 34.23
C GLU A 104 22.69 35.21 34.32
N PRO A 105 23.31 36.26 33.73
CA PRO A 105 24.75 36.35 33.63
C PRO A 105 25.36 36.32 35.03
N THR A 106 26.04 35.21 35.33
CA THR A 106 26.81 35.06 36.56
C THR A 106 28.19 35.68 36.36
N TRP A 107 28.85 36.03 37.46
CA TRP A 107 30.18 36.62 37.43
C TRP A 107 31.21 35.68 38.05
N LYS A 108 32.45 35.79 37.59
CA LYS A 108 33.60 35.08 38.15
C LYS A 108 34.80 36.00 38.30
N ILE A 109 35.70 35.62 39.19
CA ILE A 109 37.02 36.22 39.36
C ILE A 109 38.02 35.28 38.71
N VAL A 110 38.87 35.87 37.89
CA VAL A 110 39.94 35.20 37.17
C VAL A 110 41.28 35.79 37.58
N MET A 111 42.27 34.91 37.69
CA MET A 111 43.64 35.29 38.00
C MET A 111 44.45 35.34 36.70
N ILE A 112 45.19 36.43 36.51
CA ILE A 112 45.98 36.73 35.31
C ILE A 112 47.43 36.90 35.71
N SER A 113 48.28 36.09 35.10
CA SER A 113 49.74 36.21 35.19
C SER A 113 50.27 37.36 34.34
N ASP A 114 51.47 37.85 34.65
CA ASP A 114 52.17 38.86 33.84
C ASP A 114 52.41 38.43 32.38
N GLY A 115 52.41 37.12 32.11
CA GLY A 115 52.51 36.54 30.76
C GLY A 115 51.18 36.40 30.02
N GLY A 116 50.07 36.90 30.58
CA GLY A 116 48.74 36.83 29.98
C GLY A 116 48.02 35.49 30.14
N THR A 117 48.59 34.53 30.88
CA THR A 117 47.88 33.29 31.21
C THR A 117 46.78 33.58 32.21
N LYS A 118 45.57 33.14 31.90
CA LYS A 118 44.34 33.36 32.67
C LYS A 118 43.84 32.04 33.27
N ARG A 119 43.37 32.06 34.52
CA ARG A 119 42.77 30.91 35.21
C ARG A 119 41.59 31.34 36.07
N ASP A 120 40.64 30.44 36.26
CA ASP A 120 39.52 30.68 37.17
C ASP A 120 39.99 30.66 38.63
N PHE A 121 39.52 31.63 39.42
CA PHE A 121 39.83 31.76 40.85
C PHE A 121 38.59 31.50 41.72
N LEU A 122 37.53 32.27 41.53
CA LEU A 122 36.24 32.13 42.23
C LEU A 122 35.10 32.34 41.24
N SER A 123 34.00 31.60 41.37
CA SER A 123 32.84 31.71 40.47
C SER A 123 31.51 31.64 41.24
N GLY A 124 30.40 31.92 40.54
CA GLY A 124 29.05 31.82 41.09
C GLY A 124 28.51 33.09 41.73
N PHE A 125 29.09 34.25 41.41
CA PHE A 125 28.58 35.55 41.86
C PHE A 125 27.32 35.94 41.07
N ALA A 126 26.32 36.48 41.76
CA ALA A 126 25.05 36.86 41.13
C ALA A 126 25.10 38.24 40.44
N SER A 127 26.15 39.04 40.68
CA SER A 127 26.33 40.36 40.07
C SER A 127 27.80 40.76 39.98
N GLU A 128 28.12 41.68 39.06
CA GLU A 128 29.45 42.29 38.92
C GLU A 128 29.91 42.92 40.23
N THR A 129 28.99 43.59 40.94
CA THR A 129 29.25 44.23 42.23
C THR A 129 29.69 43.24 43.30
N GLU A 130 29.05 42.07 43.37
CA GLU A 130 29.40 41.03 44.35
C GLU A 130 30.79 40.43 44.06
N ALA A 131 31.09 40.20 42.78
CA ALA A 131 32.40 39.74 42.33
C ALA A 131 33.50 40.80 42.60
N ASN A 132 33.22 42.08 42.37
CA ASN A 132 34.12 43.19 42.66
C ASN A 132 34.39 43.33 44.17
N GLU A 133 33.37 43.25 45.02
CA GLU A 133 33.53 43.27 46.48
C GLU A 133 34.36 42.06 46.97
N ALA A 134 34.21 40.91 46.33
CA ALA A 134 35.03 39.74 46.60
C ALA A 134 36.49 39.92 46.16
N ALA A 135 36.74 40.49 44.97
CA ALA A 135 38.08 40.81 44.50
C ALA A 135 38.77 41.89 45.37
N GLU A 136 38.01 42.87 45.87
CA GLU A 136 38.51 43.90 46.81
C GLU A 136 38.92 43.33 48.16
N ARG A 137 38.18 42.35 48.69
CA ARG A 137 38.56 41.61 49.92
C ARG A 137 39.89 40.88 49.77
N GLU A 138 40.19 40.41 48.56
CA GLU A 138 41.46 39.78 48.19
C GLU A 138 42.51 40.81 47.75
N GLY A 139 42.23 42.11 47.82
CA GLY A 139 43.16 43.17 47.46
C GLY A 139 43.55 43.18 45.98
N TRP A 140 42.68 42.67 45.10
CA TRP A 140 42.90 42.54 43.64
C TRP A 140 44.14 41.73 43.25
N ARG A 141 44.71 40.98 44.20
CA ARG A 141 45.99 40.30 44.01
C ARG A 141 46.03 39.00 44.80
N PHE A 142 46.32 37.92 44.10
CA PHE A 142 46.54 36.62 44.71
C PHE A 142 48.02 36.23 44.59
N VAL A 143 48.60 35.71 45.67
CA VAL A 143 49.97 35.16 45.67
C VAL A 143 49.85 33.69 45.97
N ASP A 144 50.28 32.85 45.03
CA ASP A 144 50.20 31.40 45.19
C ASP A 144 51.30 30.85 46.12
N GLU A 145 51.26 29.55 46.38
CA GLU A 145 52.23 28.82 47.21
C GLU A 145 53.68 28.94 46.71
N ASN A 146 53.85 29.24 45.41
CA ASN A 146 55.15 29.40 44.77
C ASN A 146 55.64 30.86 44.77
N ARG A 147 54.93 31.78 45.44
CA ARG A 147 55.16 33.23 45.45
C ARG A 147 55.00 33.88 44.08
N PHE A 148 54.23 33.26 43.18
CA PHE A 148 53.87 33.91 41.93
C PHE A 148 52.72 34.89 42.18
N GLU A 149 52.86 36.11 41.67
CA GLU A 149 51.84 37.13 41.81
C GLU A 149 50.86 37.07 40.64
N TRP A 150 49.58 37.04 40.98
CA TRP A 150 48.49 37.02 40.03
C TRP A 150 47.62 38.26 40.26
N ARG A 151 47.28 38.93 39.16
CA ARG A 151 46.30 40.00 39.18
C ARG A 151 44.90 39.39 39.09
N LEU A 152 43.99 39.82 39.95
CA LEU A 152 42.60 39.42 39.86
C LEU A 152 41.86 40.35 38.91
N GLU A 153 41.01 39.81 38.06
CA GLU A 153 40.07 40.56 37.23
C GLU A 153 38.68 39.91 37.38
N VAL A 154 37.64 40.73 37.25
CA VAL A 154 36.25 40.28 37.27
C VAL A 154 35.77 40.18 35.83
N GLU A 155 35.12 39.07 35.49
CA GLU A 155 34.52 38.89 34.18
C GLU A 155 33.18 38.14 34.25
N GLU A 156 32.39 38.30 33.20
CA GLU A 156 31.14 37.56 33.01
C GLU A 156 31.45 36.06 32.81
N ASP A 157 30.79 35.21 33.58
CA ASP A 157 30.95 33.77 33.51
C ASP A 157 29.99 33.18 32.47
N THR A 158 30.47 33.05 31.24
CA THR A 158 29.71 32.46 30.13
C THR A 158 29.72 30.93 30.14
N SER A 159 30.33 30.27 31.13
CA SER A 159 30.55 28.81 31.12
C SER A 159 29.23 28.04 31.09
N ALA A 160 28.19 28.50 31.81
CA ALA A 160 26.86 27.89 31.79
C ALA A 160 26.16 28.03 30.43
N VAL A 161 26.33 29.17 29.75
CA VAL A 161 25.80 29.43 28.39
C VAL A 161 26.52 28.55 27.36
N GLN A 162 27.83 28.37 27.51
CA GLN A 162 28.65 27.52 26.66
C GLN A 162 28.34 26.03 26.87
N GLU A 163 28.18 25.57 28.11
CA GLU A 163 27.71 24.20 28.42
C GLU A 163 26.30 23.91 27.85
N MET A 164 25.43 24.93 27.74
CA MET A 164 24.10 24.79 27.14
C MET A 164 24.12 24.71 25.61
N ARG A 165 25.08 25.33 24.93
CA ARG A 165 25.18 25.33 23.47
C ARG A 165 25.83 24.03 22.98
N LYS A 166 25.06 22.94 23.00
CA LYS A 166 25.43 21.67 22.35
C LYS A 166 25.71 21.92 20.87
N ASP A 167 26.84 21.41 20.39
CA ASP A 167 27.14 21.40 18.96
C ASP A 167 26.07 20.60 18.18
N ARG A 168 25.89 20.91 16.89
CA ARG A 168 24.87 20.26 16.05
C ARG A 168 25.03 18.73 16.03
N HIS A 169 26.26 18.24 16.04
CA HIS A 169 26.54 16.81 15.95
C HIS A 169 26.07 16.05 17.20
N THR A 170 26.27 16.63 18.39
CA THR A 170 25.73 16.19 19.68
C THR A 170 24.22 16.16 19.68
N LYS A 171 23.59 17.21 19.13
CA LYS A 171 22.13 17.26 19.05
C LYS A 171 21.56 16.14 18.19
N GLU A 172 22.14 15.91 17.02
CA GLU A 172 21.74 14.82 16.13
C GLU A 172 21.99 13.44 16.75
N VAL A 173 23.13 13.23 17.43
CA VAL A 173 23.41 11.93 18.05
C VAL A 173 22.48 11.63 19.21
N GLU A 174 22.15 12.62 20.03
CA GLU A 174 21.15 12.44 21.08
C GLU A 174 19.77 12.12 20.50
N ALA A 175 19.32 12.86 19.47
CA ALA A 175 18.02 12.64 18.82
C ALA A 175 17.95 11.26 18.14
N GLU A 176 18.97 10.88 17.37
CA GLU A 176 19.05 9.60 16.67
C GLU A 176 19.13 8.43 17.67
N SER A 177 19.87 8.58 18.77
CA SER A 177 19.97 7.55 19.82
C SER A 177 18.65 7.36 20.57
N VAL A 178 17.91 8.43 20.81
CA VAL A 178 16.54 8.36 21.36
C VAL A 178 15.63 7.64 20.36
N ALA A 179 15.66 8.03 19.09
CA ALA A 179 14.84 7.40 18.05
C ALA A 179 15.11 5.90 17.93
N TYR A 180 16.38 5.50 17.87
CA TYR A 180 16.79 4.09 17.86
C TYR A 180 16.23 3.32 19.07
N THR A 181 16.39 3.87 20.28
CA THR A 181 15.94 3.21 21.51
C THR A 181 14.43 3.01 21.55
N VAL A 182 13.67 4.02 21.10
CA VAL A 182 12.20 3.98 21.05
C VAL A 182 11.74 3.02 19.94
N CYS A 183 12.32 3.08 18.74
CA CYS A 183 12.02 2.15 17.65
C CYS A 183 12.29 0.69 18.05
N GLN A 184 13.43 0.42 18.69
CA GLN A 184 13.78 -0.93 19.17
C GLN A 184 12.76 -1.47 20.19
N ARG A 185 12.23 -0.60 21.07
CA ARG A 185 11.20 -0.98 22.06
C ARG A 185 9.92 -1.52 21.41
N TYR A 186 9.59 -1.01 20.22
CA TYR A 186 8.41 -1.40 19.43
C TYR A 186 8.73 -2.42 18.33
N GLY A 187 9.94 -2.99 18.31
CA GLY A 187 10.34 -4.01 17.34
C GLY A 187 10.60 -3.48 15.93
N ILE A 188 10.87 -2.18 15.80
CA ILE A 188 11.19 -1.54 14.53
C ILE A 188 12.71 -1.55 14.37
N GLU A 189 13.21 -2.38 13.45
CA GLU A 189 14.64 -2.51 13.17
C GLU A 189 15.14 -1.26 12.40
N THR A 190 15.97 -0.47 13.06
CA THR A 190 16.53 0.80 12.53
C THR A 190 18.06 0.81 12.55
N SER A 191 18.66 -0.33 12.89
CA SER A 191 20.09 -0.56 13.10
C SER A 191 20.96 -0.03 11.96
N ASP A 192 20.62 -0.38 10.72
CA ASP A 192 21.42 -0.02 9.55
C ASP A 192 21.49 1.50 9.31
N TYR A 193 20.51 2.25 9.82
CA TYR A 193 20.43 3.71 9.68
C TYR A 193 21.11 4.47 10.83
N SER A 194 20.99 3.97 12.06
CA SER A 194 21.41 4.71 13.26
C SER A 194 22.89 4.52 13.63
N PHE A 195 23.55 3.43 13.19
CA PHE A 195 24.94 3.14 13.62
C PHE A 195 26.02 3.96 12.90
N GLY A 196 25.81 4.37 11.64
CA GLY A 196 26.81 5.11 10.85
C GLY A 196 27.21 6.46 11.45
N TYR A 197 26.29 7.12 12.16
CA TYR A 197 26.52 8.45 12.75
C TYR A 197 27.06 8.40 14.19
N ILE A 198 26.87 7.29 14.91
CA ILE A 198 27.30 7.13 16.31
C ILE A 198 28.79 6.74 16.41
N ALA A 199 29.33 6.05 15.39
CA ALA A 199 30.68 5.49 15.42
C ALA A 199 31.82 6.53 15.49
N GLY A 200 31.61 7.75 14.95
CA GLY A 200 32.63 8.82 14.93
C GLY A 200 32.42 9.95 15.94
N TRP A 201 31.33 9.94 16.71
CA TRP A 201 30.91 11.08 17.53
C TRP A 201 31.65 11.20 18.87
N SER A 202 32.16 10.09 19.41
CA SER A 202 32.72 10.02 20.76
C SER A 202 34.22 10.27 20.84
N SER A 203 34.92 10.39 19.70
CA SER A 203 36.39 10.45 19.65
C SER A 203 36.99 11.71 20.30
N ASP A 204 36.27 12.84 20.26
CA ASP A 204 36.78 14.13 20.73
C ASP A 204 36.06 14.65 21.99
N LYS A 205 35.22 13.82 22.64
CA LYS A 205 34.39 14.25 23.78
C LYS A 205 34.93 13.81 25.13
N GLU A 206 34.82 14.70 26.12
CA GLU A 206 35.18 14.38 27.49
C GLU A 206 34.20 13.37 28.13
N THR A 207 34.71 12.56 29.07
CA THR A 207 33.92 11.50 29.73
C THR A 207 32.67 12.04 30.45
N LYS A 208 32.71 13.29 30.93
CA LYS A 208 31.58 13.96 31.59
C LYS A 208 30.47 14.31 30.59
N GLU A 209 30.83 14.81 29.41
CA GLU A 209 29.87 15.16 28.34
C GLU A 209 29.17 13.92 27.76
N LEU A 210 29.94 12.84 27.57
CA LEU A 210 29.39 11.56 27.12
C LEU A 210 28.38 10.99 28.13
N LYS A 211 28.71 11.01 29.43
CA LYS A 211 27.79 10.57 30.48
C LYS A 211 26.53 11.44 30.56
N GLY A 212 26.66 12.76 30.39
CA GLY A 212 25.53 13.68 30.36
C GLY A 212 24.58 13.42 29.18
N SER A 213 25.14 13.16 28.00
CA SER A 213 24.37 12.83 26.80
C SER A 213 23.67 11.48 26.94
N LEU A 214 24.34 10.45 27.46
CA LEU A 214 23.74 9.14 27.72
C LEU A 214 22.59 9.21 28.73
N GLU A 215 22.74 9.99 29.80
CA GLU A 215 21.67 10.17 30.78
C GLU A 215 20.48 10.93 30.18
N THR A 216 20.74 11.93 29.34
CA THR A 216 19.72 12.65 28.57
C THR A 216 18.95 11.70 27.66
N ILE A 217 19.66 10.91 26.84
CA ILE A 217 19.07 9.89 25.96
C ILE A 217 18.23 8.90 26.76
N ARG A 218 18.77 8.37 27.88
CA ARG A 218 18.07 7.41 28.74
C ARG A 218 16.75 7.96 29.23
N LYS A 219 16.79 9.19 29.77
CA LYS A 219 15.63 9.85 30.38
C LYS A 219 14.58 10.14 29.33
N THR A 220 14.96 10.79 28.23
CA THR A 220 14.01 11.18 27.18
C THR A 220 13.40 9.97 26.48
N ALA A 221 14.19 8.93 26.19
CA ALA A 221 13.64 7.70 25.61
C ALA A 221 12.67 7.01 26.57
N ALA A 222 12.98 6.94 27.88
CA ALA A 222 12.09 6.35 28.87
C ALA A 222 10.77 7.13 28.99
N GLU A 223 10.83 8.46 29.08
CA GLU A 223 9.65 9.33 29.14
C GLU A 223 8.79 9.20 27.89
N MET A 224 9.41 9.19 26.71
CA MET A 224 8.71 9.03 25.44
C MET A 224 8.05 7.65 25.32
N ILE A 225 8.74 6.57 25.69
CA ILE A 225 8.18 5.20 25.69
C ILE A 225 7.00 5.09 26.65
N ASP A 226 7.15 5.54 27.90
CA ASP A 226 6.09 5.45 28.90
C ASP A 226 4.85 6.24 28.46
N SER A 227 5.07 7.40 27.83
CA SER A 227 4.01 8.26 27.32
C SER A 227 3.32 7.69 26.08
N ILE A 228 4.06 7.15 25.11
CA ILE A 228 3.50 6.45 23.95
C ILE A 228 2.73 5.20 24.39
N ASP A 229 3.28 4.39 25.29
CA ASP A 229 2.61 3.19 25.82
C ASP A 229 1.27 3.55 26.50
N ALA A 230 1.24 4.64 27.27
CA ALA A 230 0.02 5.15 27.90
C ALA A 230 -1.03 5.58 26.87
N LYS A 231 -0.63 6.37 25.87
CA LYS A 231 -1.53 6.87 24.80
C LYS A 231 -2.04 5.74 23.93
N LEU A 232 -1.16 4.82 23.52
CA LEU A 232 -1.52 3.67 22.72
C LEU A 232 -2.51 2.77 23.46
N LYS A 233 -2.33 2.57 24.77
CA LYS A 233 -3.29 1.81 25.59
C LYS A 233 -4.67 2.45 25.59
N VAL A 234 -4.77 3.78 25.71
CA VAL A 234 -6.06 4.51 25.64
C VAL A 234 -6.68 4.35 24.26
N LEU A 235 -5.94 4.63 23.19
CA LEU A 235 -6.43 4.56 21.81
C LEU A 235 -6.89 3.14 21.42
N LEU A 236 -6.17 2.10 21.86
CA LEU A 236 -6.57 0.72 21.64
C LEU A 236 -7.80 0.34 22.48
N ALA A 237 -7.91 0.84 23.72
CA ALA A 237 -9.07 0.61 24.57
C ALA A 237 -10.33 1.32 24.05
N GLU A 238 -10.21 2.56 23.58
CA GLU A 238 -11.28 3.30 22.91
C GLU A 238 -11.75 2.54 21.68
N LYS A 239 -10.82 2.10 20.82
CA LYS A 239 -11.12 1.29 19.63
C LYS A 239 -11.83 -0.02 19.99
N THR A 240 -11.44 -0.65 21.09
CA THR A 240 -12.06 -1.90 21.58
C THR A 240 -13.44 -1.64 22.19
N GLN A 241 -13.66 -0.50 22.86
CA GLN A 241 -14.95 -0.11 23.40
C GLN A 241 -15.94 0.30 22.31
N THR A 242 -15.50 1.06 21.29
CA THR A 242 -16.30 1.30 20.08
C THR A 242 -16.66 -0.02 19.40
N ALA A 243 -15.71 -0.95 19.26
CA ALA A 243 -15.98 -2.28 18.68
C ALA A 243 -16.92 -3.15 19.55
N ALA A 244 -16.88 -3.02 20.88
CA ALA A 244 -17.75 -3.77 21.79
C ALA A 244 -19.18 -3.20 21.85
N LEU A 245 -19.32 -1.88 21.77
CA LEU A 245 -20.61 -1.19 21.62
C LEU A 245 -21.26 -1.53 20.26
N GLU A 246 -20.45 -1.73 19.22
CA GLU A 246 -20.90 -2.23 17.91
C GLU A 246 -21.32 -3.70 17.92
N ALA A 247 -20.83 -4.53 18.86
CA ALA A 247 -21.05 -5.98 18.90
C ALA A 247 -22.32 -6.43 19.65
N ASP A 248 -22.87 -5.65 20.60
CA ASP A 248 -24.08 -5.98 21.38
C ASP A 248 -25.39 -5.44 20.75
N THR A 249 -25.30 -4.92 19.52
CA THR A 249 -26.44 -4.45 18.73
C THR A 249 -26.69 -5.48 17.61
N PRO A 250 -27.92 -6.00 17.39
CA PRO A 250 -28.15 -6.98 16.34
C PRO A 250 -27.84 -6.37 14.97
N ALA A 251 -26.77 -6.89 14.34
CA ALA A 251 -26.28 -6.61 12.98
C ALA A 251 -26.80 -5.30 12.37
N LYS A 252 -26.31 -4.18 12.90
CA LYS A 252 -26.24 -2.94 12.13
C LYS A 252 -24.83 -2.86 11.55
N GLU A 253 -24.76 -2.73 10.23
CA GLU A 253 -23.55 -2.43 9.47
C GLU A 253 -22.75 -1.30 10.15
N PRO A 254 -21.41 -1.31 10.10
CA PRO A 254 -20.57 -0.35 10.80
C PRO A 254 -20.98 1.08 10.42
N GLU A 255 -21.42 1.87 11.41
CA GLU A 255 -21.85 3.26 11.21
C GLU A 255 -20.61 4.19 11.11
N VAL A 256 -19.99 4.15 9.93
CA VAL A 256 -19.53 5.25 9.04
C VAL A 256 -18.98 6.56 9.65
N THR A 257 -17.79 7.01 9.18
CA THR A 257 -17.57 8.43 8.81
C THR A 257 -18.88 8.95 8.26
N PRO A 258 -19.47 10.05 8.78
CA PRO A 258 -20.90 10.30 8.60
C PRO A 258 -21.24 9.97 7.17
N SER A 259 -22.17 9.03 7.00
CA SER A 259 -22.74 8.71 5.71
C SER A 259 -23.42 9.98 5.23
N LEU A 260 -22.63 10.93 4.74
CA LEU A 260 -23.06 11.96 3.84
C LEU A 260 -23.34 11.21 2.54
N ARG A 261 -24.43 10.44 2.55
CA ARG A 261 -25.30 10.39 1.41
C ARG A 261 -25.57 11.85 1.08
N ASP A 262 -25.47 12.19 -0.18
CA ASP A 262 -25.54 13.56 -0.68
C ASP A 262 -26.92 14.23 -0.53
N ALA A 263 -27.73 13.78 0.44
CA ALA A 263 -29.10 14.18 0.64
C ALA A 263 -29.16 15.66 1.10
N GLY A 264 -29.20 16.56 0.12
CA GLY A 264 -29.44 17.99 0.30
C GLY A 264 -28.18 18.85 0.47
N ILE A 265 -26.97 18.29 0.33
CA ILE A 265 -25.73 19.08 0.38
C ILE A 265 -25.45 19.59 -1.05
N PRO A 266 -25.34 20.90 -1.29
CA PRO A 266 -24.96 21.40 -2.61
C PRO A 266 -23.48 21.17 -2.91
N VAL A 267 -23.11 21.14 -4.19
CA VAL A 267 -21.71 21.22 -4.62
C VAL A 267 -21.29 22.69 -4.57
N TYR A 268 -20.31 23.01 -3.72
CA TYR A 268 -19.82 24.38 -3.56
C TYR A 268 -18.62 24.61 -4.48
N THR A 269 -18.74 25.54 -5.42
CA THR A 269 -17.74 25.79 -6.48
C THR A 269 -16.90 27.05 -6.25
N GLU A 270 -17.26 27.88 -5.27
CA GLU A 270 -16.56 29.13 -4.96
C GLU A 270 -15.41 28.93 -3.96
N THR A 271 -14.61 29.98 -3.73
CA THR A 271 -13.44 29.97 -2.85
C THR A 271 -13.82 30.04 -1.36
N ALA A 272 -12.86 29.71 -0.49
CA ALA A 272 -13.05 29.83 0.95
C ALA A 272 -13.36 31.29 1.37
N ASP A 273 -12.70 32.25 0.71
CA ASP A 273 -12.89 33.68 0.97
C ASP A 273 -14.31 34.14 0.64
N HIS A 274 -14.87 33.65 -0.47
CA HIS A 274 -16.27 33.90 -0.82
C HIS A 274 -17.22 33.31 0.21
N ALA A 275 -17.01 32.05 0.62
CA ALA A 275 -17.81 31.39 1.65
C ALA A 275 -17.73 32.11 2.99
N HIS A 276 -16.59 32.73 3.33
CA HIS A 276 -16.43 33.53 4.53
C HIS A 276 -17.19 34.87 4.43
N THR A 277 -17.02 35.60 3.32
CA THR A 277 -17.70 36.90 3.11
C THR A 277 -19.21 36.76 2.94
N ALA A 278 -19.70 35.67 2.36
CA ALA A 278 -21.12 35.36 2.21
C ALA A 278 -21.77 34.74 3.47
N GLY A 279 -20.97 34.38 4.48
CA GLY A 279 -21.47 33.71 5.70
C GLY A 279 -21.89 32.25 5.49
N GLU A 280 -21.40 31.60 4.43
CA GLU A 280 -21.76 30.24 4.00
C GLU A 280 -20.68 29.20 4.38
N THR A 281 -19.85 29.50 5.38
CA THR A 281 -18.68 28.69 5.74
C THR A 281 -19.04 27.23 6.08
N ASP A 282 -20.20 26.99 6.70
CA ASP A 282 -20.63 25.64 7.04
C ASP A 282 -21.08 24.84 5.80
N ALA A 283 -21.74 25.49 4.84
CA ALA A 283 -22.10 24.85 3.56
C ALA A 283 -20.84 24.48 2.76
N TYR A 284 -19.84 25.36 2.74
CA TYR A 284 -18.52 25.10 2.15
C TYR A 284 -17.84 23.89 2.79
N ARG A 285 -17.76 23.84 4.13
CA ARG A 285 -17.16 22.71 4.87
C ARG A 285 -17.88 21.39 4.60
N LEU A 286 -19.21 21.39 4.64
CA LEU A 286 -20.02 20.20 4.37
C LEU A 286 -19.84 19.71 2.94
N SER A 287 -19.77 20.62 1.96
CA SER A 287 -19.54 20.26 0.57
C SER A 287 -18.16 19.63 0.34
N ILE A 288 -17.11 20.15 1.00
CA ILE A 288 -15.76 19.54 0.98
C ILE A 288 -15.80 18.11 1.52
N GLN A 289 -16.43 17.90 2.68
CA GLN A 289 -16.54 16.57 3.28
C GLN A 289 -17.30 15.60 2.37
N ALA A 290 -18.40 16.05 1.76
CA ALA A 290 -19.17 15.24 0.81
C ALA A 290 -18.37 14.93 -0.48
N ASN A 291 -17.58 15.87 -1.00
CA ASN A 291 -16.70 15.64 -2.16
C ASN A 291 -15.60 14.61 -1.85
N ILE A 292 -15.00 14.67 -0.66
CA ILE A 292 -14.02 13.68 -0.19
C ILE A 292 -14.66 12.29 -0.08
N ALA A 293 -15.84 12.21 0.54
CA ALA A 293 -16.58 10.95 0.67
C ALA A 293 -16.97 10.36 -0.70
N CYS A 294 -17.35 11.22 -1.66
CA CYS A 294 -17.66 10.81 -3.02
C CYS A 294 -16.42 10.26 -3.74
N ARG A 295 -15.29 10.96 -3.68
CA ARG A 295 -13.99 10.50 -4.21
C ARG A 295 -13.62 9.13 -3.64
N ASP A 296 -13.63 8.97 -2.32
CA ASP A 296 -13.26 7.72 -1.65
C ASP A 296 -14.21 6.58 -2.01
N THR A 297 -15.49 6.89 -2.18
CA THR A 297 -16.48 5.91 -2.64
C THR A 297 -16.23 5.49 -4.07
N ILE A 298 -15.90 6.41 -4.99
CA ILE A 298 -15.53 6.08 -6.37
C ILE A 298 -14.29 5.16 -6.39
N GLU A 299 -13.24 5.49 -5.64
CA GLU A 299 -12.01 4.67 -5.57
C GLU A 299 -12.30 3.25 -5.07
N ARG A 300 -13.05 3.15 -3.96
CA ARG A 300 -13.44 1.87 -3.38
C ARG A 300 -14.32 1.07 -4.33
N THR A 301 -15.32 1.69 -4.94
CA THR A 301 -16.25 1.04 -5.87
C THR A 301 -15.54 0.57 -7.14
N ILE A 302 -14.61 1.35 -7.71
CA ILE A 302 -13.79 0.88 -8.84
C ILE A 302 -13.00 -0.38 -8.44
N SER A 303 -12.40 -0.38 -7.25
CA SER A 303 -11.65 -1.55 -6.76
C SER A 303 -12.54 -2.77 -6.52
N GLU A 304 -13.74 -2.60 -5.95
CA GLU A 304 -14.68 -3.69 -5.64
C GLU A 304 -15.28 -4.32 -6.90
N TYR A 305 -15.58 -3.50 -7.91
CA TYR A 305 -16.21 -3.94 -9.16
C TYR A 305 -15.18 -4.29 -10.26
N TYR A 306 -13.89 -4.23 -9.94
CA TYR A 306 -12.82 -4.66 -10.84
C TYR A 306 -12.40 -6.10 -10.53
N GLY A 307 -12.63 -7.00 -11.49
CA GLY A 307 -12.26 -8.40 -11.36
C GLY A 307 -12.07 -9.04 -12.74
N ASN A 308 -11.24 -10.08 -12.82
CA ASN A 308 -10.94 -10.77 -14.09
C ASN A 308 -10.49 -9.83 -15.23
N ASN A 309 -9.70 -8.80 -14.89
CA ASN A 309 -9.25 -7.74 -15.81
C ASN A 309 -10.38 -6.97 -16.50
N ARG A 310 -11.58 -6.91 -15.89
CA ARG A 310 -12.72 -6.14 -16.39
C ARG A 310 -13.35 -5.36 -15.25
N LEU A 311 -13.68 -4.10 -15.52
CA LEU A 311 -14.51 -3.29 -14.62
C LEU A 311 -15.98 -3.52 -14.99
N ALA A 312 -16.80 -3.92 -14.01
CA ALA A 312 -18.26 -3.90 -14.15
C ALA A 312 -18.77 -2.45 -14.02
N ALA A 313 -18.44 -1.62 -15.01
CA ALA A 313 -18.57 -0.16 -14.94
C ALA A 313 -20.01 0.31 -14.71
N GLU A 314 -21.00 -0.31 -15.37
CA GLU A 314 -22.41 0.05 -15.23
C GLU A 314 -22.88 -0.07 -13.77
N SER A 315 -22.66 -1.24 -13.18
CA SER A 315 -23.03 -1.50 -11.78
C SER A 315 -22.20 -0.66 -10.80
N ALA A 316 -20.93 -0.39 -11.11
CA ALA A 316 -20.07 0.47 -10.33
C ALA A 316 -20.62 1.91 -10.28
N VAL A 317 -20.97 2.48 -11.43
CA VAL A 317 -21.54 3.83 -11.52
C VAL A 317 -22.88 3.92 -10.79
N THR A 318 -23.78 2.95 -11.03
CA THR A 318 -25.09 2.90 -10.35
C THR A 318 -24.93 2.87 -8.83
N SER A 319 -23.98 2.08 -8.31
CA SER A 319 -23.71 2.00 -6.87
C SER A 319 -23.23 3.33 -6.26
N VAL A 320 -22.48 4.13 -7.01
CA VAL A 320 -22.07 5.48 -6.55
C VAL A 320 -23.24 6.46 -6.63
N LEU A 321 -24.05 6.41 -7.69
CA LEU A 321 -25.23 7.27 -7.89
C LEU A 321 -26.36 7.02 -6.88
N GLU A 322 -26.43 5.84 -6.28
CA GLU A 322 -27.34 5.57 -5.16
C GLU A 322 -26.97 6.33 -3.88
N LYS A 323 -25.70 6.75 -3.76
CA LYS A 323 -25.14 7.40 -2.56
C LYS A 323 -24.91 8.90 -2.76
N PHE A 324 -24.62 9.33 -3.99
CA PHE A 324 -24.27 10.71 -4.32
C PHE A 324 -25.09 11.23 -5.49
N SER A 325 -25.38 12.54 -5.48
CA SER A 325 -26.07 13.20 -6.59
C SER A 325 -25.20 13.12 -7.86
N PRO A 326 -25.83 13.03 -9.04
CA PRO A 326 -25.11 13.11 -10.31
C PRO A 326 -24.19 14.33 -10.40
N GLU A 327 -24.63 15.48 -9.89
CA GLU A 327 -23.91 16.74 -9.91
C GLU A 327 -22.59 16.63 -9.12
N ARG A 328 -22.60 15.97 -7.96
CA ARG A 328 -21.40 15.77 -7.16
C ARG A 328 -20.43 14.78 -7.78
N VAL A 329 -20.94 13.67 -8.30
CA VAL A 329 -20.11 12.69 -9.01
C VAL A 329 -19.46 13.34 -10.22
N GLN A 330 -20.22 14.13 -10.99
CA GLN A 330 -19.72 14.92 -12.11
C GLN A 330 -18.61 15.87 -11.67
N TYR A 331 -18.80 16.62 -10.59
CA TYR A 331 -17.80 17.57 -10.08
C TYR A 331 -16.48 16.89 -9.71
N VAL A 332 -16.52 15.79 -8.95
CA VAL A 332 -15.33 15.03 -8.52
C VAL A 332 -14.59 14.41 -9.72
N LEU A 333 -15.33 13.83 -10.66
CA LEU A 333 -14.76 13.26 -11.88
C LEU A 333 -14.15 14.33 -12.79
N ALA A 334 -14.82 15.46 -12.99
CA ALA A 334 -14.32 16.56 -13.79
C ALA A 334 -13.05 17.16 -13.19
N ASN A 335 -13.04 17.40 -11.87
CA ASN A 335 -11.83 17.80 -11.15
C ASN A 335 -10.68 16.82 -11.37
N THR A 336 -10.94 15.51 -11.26
CA THR A 336 -9.94 14.47 -11.49
C THR A 336 -9.36 14.53 -12.90
N VAL A 337 -10.22 14.69 -13.93
CA VAL A 337 -9.79 14.75 -15.33
C VAL A 337 -9.00 16.03 -15.62
N GLN A 338 -9.41 17.18 -15.10
CA GLN A 338 -8.68 18.44 -15.27
C GLN A 338 -7.26 18.38 -14.69
N HIS A 339 -7.04 17.66 -13.59
CA HIS A 339 -5.70 17.47 -12.98
C HIS A 339 -4.84 16.42 -13.71
N LYS A 340 -5.47 15.59 -14.53
CA LYS A 340 -4.84 14.50 -15.27
C LYS A 340 -5.00 14.70 -16.78
N ASP A 341 -5.13 15.94 -17.24
CA ASP A 341 -5.29 16.28 -18.66
C ASP A 341 -4.10 15.81 -19.52
N TRP A 342 -2.92 15.70 -18.91
CA TRP A 342 -1.70 15.16 -19.47
C TRP A 342 -1.69 13.62 -19.61
N ASP A 343 -2.53 12.90 -18.87
CA ASP A 343 -2.51 11.43 -18.85
C ASP A 343 -3.15 10.87 -20.12
N GLY A 344 -2.35 10.17 -20.95
CA GLY A 344 -2.79 9.59 -22.22
C GLY A 344 -3.81 8.46 -22.07
N ARG A 345 -4.01 7.92 -20.86
CA ARG A 345 -5.00 6.86 -20.58
C ARG A 345 -6.42 7.40 -20.38
N ILE A 346 -6.56 8.71 -20.16
CA ILE A 346 -7.86 9.38 -20.10
C ILE A 346 -8.25 9.80 -21.51
N SER A 347 -9.46 9.43 -21.92
CA SER A 347 -10.00 9.67 -23.26
C SER A 347 -10.15 11.16 -23.57
N GLN A 348 -10.02 11.51 -24.85
CA GLN A 348 -10.25 12.90 -25.29
C GLN A 348 -11.70 13.35 -25.08
N LYS A 349 -12.67 12.41 -25.16
CA LYS A 349 -14.09 12.67 -24.85
C LYS A 349 -14.25 13.11 -23.39
N ALA A 350 -13.62 12.41 -22.45
CA ALA A 350 -13.64 12.77 -21.03
C ALA A 350 -12.95 14.12 -20.76
N LYS A 351 -11.80 14.39 -21.41
CA LYS A 351 -11.08 15.68 -21.27
C LYS A 351 -11.89 16.86 -21.78
N ALA A 352 -12.52 16.72 -22.95
CA ALA A 352 -13.39 17.76 -23.49
C ALA A 352 -14.59 18.02 -22.57
N TRP A 353 -15.23 16.95 -22.08
CA TRP A 353 -16.35 17.05 -21.16
C TRP A 353 -16.00 17.72 -19.83
N ALA A 354 -14.85 17.38 -19.25
CA ALA A 354 -14.43 17.93 -17.97
C ALA A 354 -14.08 19.43 -18.04
N LYS A 355 -13.63 19.93 -19.19
CA LYS A 355 -13.16 21.31 -19.37
C LYS A 355 -14.25 22.36 -19.10
N ASP A 356 -15.50 22.04 -19.38
CA ASP A 356 -16.63 22.98 -19.26
C ASP A 356 -17.24 23.02 -17.85
N ILE A 357 -16.72 22.20 -16.91
CA ILE A 357 -17.24 22.10 -15.55
C ILE A 357 -16.38 22.97 -14.62
N PRO A 358 -16.95 23.98 -13.93
CA PRO A 358 -16.20 24.83 -13.04
C PRO A 358 -15.74 24.06 -11.81
N VAL A 359 -14.46 24.19 -11.47
CA VAL A 359 -13.81 23.53 -10.33
C VAL A 359 -13.07 24.57 -9.52
N CYS A 360 -13.25 24.56 -8.19
CA CYS A 360 -12.57 25.48 -7.29
C CYS A 360 -11.05 25.18 -7.24
N PRO A 361 -10.16 26.13 -7.58
CA PRO A 361 -8.71 25.88 -7.65
C PRO A 361 -8.04 25.61 -6.28
N GLU A 362 -8.57 26.15 -5.19
CA GLU A 362 -7.90 26.15 -3.87
C GLU A 362 -7.85 24.77 -3.20
N LEU A 363 -8.75 23.85 -3.58
CA LEU A 363 -8.88 22.52 -2.98
C LEU A 363 -8.91 21.39 -4.00
N SER A 364 -8.59 21.71 -5.25
CA SER A 364 -8.76 20.83 -6.39
C SER A 364 -7.93 19.54 -6.28
N THR A 365 -6.78 19.59 -5.61
CA THR A 365 -5.94 18.41 -5.33
C THR A 365 -6.59 17.40 -4.38
N ARG A 366 -7.52 17.84 -3.51
CA ARG A 366 -8.16 16.97 -2.50
C ARG A 366 -9.23 16.07 -3.09
N PHE A 367 -9.79 16.39 -4.25
CA PHE A 367 -10.90 15.61 -4.84
C PHE A 367 -10.45 14.69 -5.97
N ILE A 368 -9.14 14.52 -6.17
CA ILE A 368 -8.60 13.69 -7.25
C ILE A 368 -8.77 12.21 -6.90
N VAL A 369 -9.44 11.44 -7.77
CA VAL A 369 -9.44 9.97 -7.73
C VAL A 369 -8.03 9.50 -8.14
N GLY A 370 -7.18 9.28 -7.14
CA GLY A 370 -5.74 9.04 -7.29
C GLY A 370 -5.34 7.59 -7.10
N LYS A 371 -6.08 6.82 -6.29
CA LYS A 371 -5.75 5.42 -5.97
C LYS A 371 -6.14 4.44 -7.07
N ALA A 372 -7.17 4.77 -7.86
CA ALA A 372 -7.58 3.95 -9.00
C ALA A 372 -6.63 4.16 -10.19
N HIS A 373 -6.36 3.08 -10.94
CA HIS A 373 -5.57 3.18 -12.17
C HIS A 373 -6.30 4.09 -13.19
N PRO A 374 -5.63 5.07 -13.83
CA PRO A 374 -6.30 6.05 -14.69
C PRO A 374 -7.13 5.46 -15.83
N GLY A 375 -6.74 4.31 -16.37
CA GLY A 375 -7.56 3.60 -17.38
C GLY A 375 -8.86 3.02 -16.82
N LEU A 376 -8.89 2.59 -15.55
CA LEU A 376 -10.12 2.14 -14.89
C LEU A 376 -11.00 3.34 -14.54
N THR A 377 -10.38 4.44 -14.11
CA THR A 377 -11.06 5.72 -13.89
C THR A 377 -11.71 6.22 -15.19
N ASP A 378 -11.03 6.14 -16.33
CA ASP A 378 -11.59 6.53 -17.63
C ASP A 378 -12.76 5.63 -18.07
N LEU A 379 -12.69 4.31 -17.80
CA LEU A 379 -13.82 3.40 -18.03
C LEU A 379 -15.03 3.77 -17.15
N PHE A 380 -14.79 4.12 -15.89
CA PHE A 380 -15.85 4.59 -14.98
C PHE A 380 -16.45 5.92 -15.44
N ILE A 381 -15.62 6.88 -15.84
CA ILE A 381 -16.05 8.19 -16.37
C ILE A 381 -16.87 8.02 -17.64
N SER A 382 -16.39 7.20 -18.58
CA SER A 382 -17.08 6.94 -19.84
C SER A 382 -18.48 6.38 -19.62
N GLU A 383 -18.61 5.44 -18.68
CA GLU A 383 -19.91 4.88 -18.30
C GLU A 383 -20.80 5.90 -17.56
N PHE A 384 -20.24 6.70 -16.66
CA PHE A 384 -20.98 7.79 -16.00
C PHE A 384 -21.54 8.78 -17.02
N MET A 385 -20.72 9.22 -17.97
CA MET A 385 -21.13 10.12 -19.05
C MET A 385 -22.25 9.49 -19.89
N ARG A 386 -22.12 8.20 -20.24
CA ARG A 386 -23.14 7.44 -20.99
C ARG A 386 -24.47 7.38 -20.22
N GLN A 387 -24.43 7.10 -18.91
CA GLN A 387 -25.63 7.07 -18.08
C GLN A 387 -26.28 8.45 -17.93
N MET A 388 -25.52 9.55 -17.95
CA MET A 388 -26.09 10.90 -17.85
C MET A 388 -26.63 11.42 -19.18
N ASP A 389 -26.16 10.89 -20.32
CA ASP A 389 -26.68 11.27 -21.64
C ASP A 389 -28.07 10.65 -21.89
N VAL A 390 -29.10 11.50 -21.80
CA VAL A 390 -30.50 11.14 -22.09
C VAL A 390 -30.68 10.70 -23.56
N LYS A 391 -29.88 11.21 -24.50
CA LYS A 391 -30.00 10.86 -25.92
C LYS A 391 -29.42 9.48 -26.22
N GLU A 392 -28.25 9.13 -25.68
CA GLU A 392 -27.66 7.78 -25.83
C GLU A 392 -28.58 6.73 -25.18
N ARG A 393 -29.13 6.99 -23.98
CA ARG A 393 -30.13 6.08 -23.35
C ARG A 393 -31.40 5.92 -24.17
N ARG A 394 -31.89 7.00 -24.79
CA ARG A 394 -33.08 6.96 -25.65
C ARG A 394 -32.80 6.18 -26.93
N GLN A 395 -31.62 6.35 -27.54
CA GLN A 395 -31.19 5.60 -28.71
C GLN A 395 -31.00 4.11 -28.43
N GLU A 396 -30.46 3.72 -27.28
CA GLU A 396 -30.35 2.32 -26.86
C GLU A 396 -31.71 1.70 -26.52
N ALA A 397 -32.59 2.42 -25.82
CA ALA A 397 -33.96 1.98 -25.56
C ALA A 397 -34.75 1.82 -26.87
N GLU A 398 -34.58 2.74 -27.82
CA GLU A 398 -35.13 2.65 -29.17
C GLU A 398 -34.46 1.51 -29.97
N ALA A 399 -33.17 1.24 -29.81
CA ALA A 399 -32.46 0.13 -30.48
C ALA A 399 -32.85 -1.26 -29.91
N GLN A 400 -33.14 -1.36 -28.61
CA GLN A 400 -33.61 -2.59 -27.96
C GLN A 400 -35.10 -2.87 -28.23
N THR A 401 -35.90 -1.84 -28.56
CA THR A 401 -37.31 -1.99 -28.94
C THR A 401 -37.53 -2.15 -30.45
N ARG A 402 -36.51 -1.87 -31.26
CA ARG A 402 -36.54 -2.06 -32.71
C ARG A 402 -36.08 -3.46 -33.09
N ASP A 403 -36.70 -4.00 -34.13
CA ASP A 403 -36.34 -5.29 -34.69
C ASP A 403 -34.84 -5.28 -35.07
N PRO A 404 -34.02 -6.21 -34.53
CA PRO A 404 -32.57 -6.22 -34.74
C PRO A 404 -32.17 -6.27 -36.23
N GLU A 405 -33.04 -6.77 -37.11
CA GLU A 405 -32.82 -6.82 -38.55
C GLU A 405 -32.95 -5.43 -39.20
N VAL A 406 -33.89 -4.60 -38.74
CA VAL A 406 -34.11 -3.22 -39.21
C VAL A 406 -32.98 -2.29 -38.75
N ALA A 407 -32.50 -2.50 -37.51
CA ALA A 407 -31.38 -1.75 -36.96
C ALA A 407 -30.03 -2.08 -37.64
N ALA A 408 -29.90 -3.25 -38.27
CA ALA A 408 -28.74 -3.64 -39.08
C ALA A 408 -28.81 -3.06 -40.51
N TRP A 409 -30.01 -2.92 -41.08
CA TRP A 409 -30.24 -2.28 -42.38
C TRP A 409 -29.92 -0.77 -42.37
N GLU A 410 -30.27 -0.05 -41.32
CA GLU A 410 -30.03 1.40 -41.23
C GLU A 410 -28.57 1.79 -40.96
N ARG A 411 -27.77 0.84 -40.44
CA ARG A 411 -26.34 1.02 -40.15
C ARG A 411 -25.43 0.64 -41.32
N ASP A 412 -25.98 0.28 -42.48
CA ASP A 412 -25.23 -0.20 -43.66
C ASP A 412 -24.31 -1.41 -43.36
N GLU A 413 -24.61 -2.19 -42.32
CA GLU A 413 -23.79 -3.33 -41.88
C GLU A 413 -24.07 -4.63 -42.67
N VAL A 414 -25.01 -4.63 -43.61
CA VAL A 414 -25.36 -5.81 -44.44
C VAL A 414 -24.68 -5.74 -45.80
N VAL A 415 -23.52 -6.40 -45.94
CA VAL A 415 -22.72 -6.40 -47.18
C VAL A 415 -23.12 -7.51 -48.17
N SER A 416 -24.03 -8.43 -47.81
CA SER A 416 -24.51 -9.46 -48.74
C SER A 416 -25.78 -10.16 -48.28
N ILE A 417 -26.79 -10.20 -49.14
CA ILE A 417 -28.04 -10.95 -48.92
C ILE A 417 -27.97 -12.22 -49.78
N GLU A 418 -27.76 -13.39 -49.17
CA GLU A 418 -27.99 -14.67 -49.84
C GLU A 418 -29.49 -14.98 -49.85
N LYS A 419 -30.07 -15.03 -51.05
CA LYS A 419 -31.45 -15.47 -51.27
C LYS A 419 -31.53 -16.99 -51.12
N THR A 420 -32.09 -17.45 -50.00
CA THR A 420 -32.51 -18.86 -49.85
C THR A 420 -34.03 -18.92 -49.96
N VAL A 421 -34.52 -19.57 -51.01
CA VAL A 421 -35.95 -19.82 -51.27
C VAL A 421 -36.48 -20.79 -50.20
N VAL A 422 -37.55 -20.39 -49.53
CA VAL A 422 -38.23 -21.16 -48.47
C VAL A 422 -39.31 -22.07 -49.06
N GLU A 423 -39.30 -23.35 -48.70
CA GLU A 423 -40.47 -24.23 -48.80
C GLU A 423 -41.13 -24.37 -47.42
N VAL A 424 -42.43 -24.11 -47.36
CA VAL A 424 -43.21 -23.89 -46.12
C VAL A 424 -44.01 -25.14 -45.72
N LYS A 425 -43.92 -25.57 -44.44
CA LYS A 425 -45.12 -25.80 -43.60
C LYS A 425 -44.82 -25.89 -42.09
N ALA A 426 -45.60 -25.10 -41.34
CA ALA A 426 -45.60 -24.82 -39.90
C ALA A 426 -46.41 -25.87 -39.06
N PRO A 427 -46.64 -25.74 -37.71
CA PRO A 427 -46.30 -24.65 -36.78
C PRO A 427 -45.82 -25.03 -35.34
N THR A 428 -45.33 -24.00 -34.62
CA THR A 428 -45.32 -23.75 -33.16
C THR A 428 -44.44 -24.59 -32.22
N ALA A 429 -43.42 -23.96 -31.63
CA ALA A 429 -43.27 -23.73 -30.17
C ALA A 429 -41.99 -22.93 -29.85
N GLU A 430 -42.07 -22.09 -28.82
CA GLU A 430 -41.11 -21.10 -28.31
C GLU A 430 -39.66 -21.61 -28.17
N GLN A 431 -38.68 -20.71 -28.36
CA GLN A 431 -37.29 -20.93 -27.95
C GLN A 431 -36.81 -19.94 -26.88
N PRO A 432 -35.89 -20.38 -26.00
CA PRO A 432 -35.63 -19.81 -24.68
C PRO A 432 -34.40 -18.90 -24.65
N GLN A 433 -34.28 -18.13 -23.57
CA GLN A 433 -33.08 -17.38 -23.15
C GLN A 433 -31.81 -18.25 -23.22
N GLU A 434 -30.76 -17.73 -23.87
CA GLU A 434 -29.48 -18.40 -24.03
C GLU A 434 -28.65 -18.31 -22.73
N ALA A 435 -28.67 -19.40 -21.97
CA ALA A 435 -27.79 -19.63 -20.83
C ALA A 435 -26.37 -19.97 -21.31
N ALA A 436 -25.35 -19.48 -20.59
CA ALA A 436 -23.94 -19.80 -20.84
C ALA A 436 -23.72 -21.33 -20.92
N ALA A 437 -23.05 -21.76 -21.99
CA ALA A 437 -22.79 -23.17 -22.26
C ALA A 437 -22.01 -23.86 -21.12
N PRO A 438 -22.32 -25.13 -20.78
CA PRO A 438 -21.61 -25.87 -19.75
C PRO A 438 -20.17 -26.20 -20.21
N LYS A 439 -19.19 -25.92 -19.35
CA LYS A 439 -17.78 -26.32 -19.58
C LYS A 439 -17.68 -27.84 -19.67
N HIS A 440 -17.03 -28.35 -20.73
CA HIS A 440 -16.82 -29.79 -20.95
C HIS A 440 -16.16 -30.44 -19.73
N ARG A 441 -16.75 -31.55 -19.24
CA ARG A 441 -16.20 -32.32 -18.12
C ARG A 441 -15.33 -33.43 -18.70
N LEU A 442 -14.00 -33.23 -18.64
CA LEU A 442 -13.00 -34.18 -19.11
C LEU A 442 -13.27 -35.61 -18.60
N THR A 443 -13.18 -36.59 -19.49
CA THR A 443 -13.24 -38.00 -19.10
C THR A 443 -12.00 -38.38 -18.27
N PRO A 444 -12.03 -39.49 -17.51
CA PRO A 444 -10.85 -39.97 -16.79
C PRO A 444 -9.63 -40.19 -17.69
N GLU A 445 -9.83 -40.67 -18.92
CA GLU A 445 -8.78 -40.81 -19.93
C GLU A 445 -8.25 -39.45 -20.40
N GLU A 446 -9.13 -38.49 -20.70
CA GLU A 446 -8.73 -37.13 -21.11
C GLU A 446 -7.98 -36.39 -20.01
N LYS A 447 -8.34 -36.62 -18.74
CA LYS A 447 -7.62 -36.10 -17.58
C LYS A 447 -6.22 -36.71 -17.48
N GLN A 448 -6.09 -38.02 -17.69
CA GLN A 448 -4.78 -38.70 -17.69
C GLN A 448 -3.89 -38.19 -18.83
N ILE A 449 -4.46 -37.94 -20.01
CA ILE A 449 -3.76 -37.34 -21.15
C ILE A 449 -3.33 -35.90 -20.82
N ARG A 450 -4.23 -35.08 -20.27
CA ARG A 450 -3.94 -33.70 -19.89
C ARG A 450 -2.77 -33.62 -18.91
N ASP A 451 -2.77 -34.47 -17.89
CA ASP A 451 -1.74 -34.46 -16.85
C ASP A 451 -0.38 -34.93 -17.43
N ALA A 452 -0.37 -35.94 -18.32
CA ALA A 452 0.84 -36.39 -19.02
C ALA A 452 1.41 -35.34 -20.00
N VAL A 453 0.54 -34.62 -20.71
CA VAL A 453 0.93 -33.51 -21.59
C VAL A 453 1.52 -32.36 -20.77
N MET A 454 0.90 -32.01 -19.64
CA MET A 454 1.42 -30.98 -18.74
C MET A 454 2.79 -31.33 -18.16
N ASP A 455 3.01 -32.59 -17.78
CA ASP A 455 4.32 -33.08 -17.31
C ASP A 455 5.40 -32.93 -18.39
N THR A 456 5.07 -33.28 -19.63
CA THR A 456 5.97 -33.15 -20.78
C THR A 456 6.27 -31.68 -21.13
N LEU A 457 5.25 -30.81 -21.09
CA LEU A 457 5.43 -29.38 -21.30
C LEU A 457 6.30 -28.73 -20.23
N LYS A 458 6.14 -29.12 -18.94
CA LYS A 458 7.00 -28.63 -17.86
C LYS A 458 8.46 -29.00 -18.07
N ALA A 459 8.74 -30.22 -18.54
CA ALA A 459 10.11 -30.64 -18.87
C ALA A 459 10.70 -29.87 -20.05
N GLN A 460 9.91 -29.67 -21.11
CA GLN A 460 10.36 -28.87 -22.26
C GLN A 460 10.64 -27.41 -21.85
N ILE A 461 9.79 -26.82 -21.02
CA ILE A 461 9.93 -25.44 -20.55
C ILE A 461 11.12 -25.30 -19.60
N ALA A 462 11.31 -26.23 -18.67
CA ALA A 462 12.48 -26.23 -17.79
C ALA A 462 13.78 -26.33 -18.60
N HIS A 463 13.82 -27.18 -19.64
CA HIS A 463 14.97 -27.27 -20.53
C HIS A 463 15.15 -26.03 -21.41
N ASN A 464 14.08 -25.42 -21.94
CA ASN A 464 14.16 -24.19 -22.73
C ASN A 464 14.64 -22.99 -21.89
N ASN A 465 14.26 -22.96 -20.61
CA ASN A 465 14.64 -21.88 -19.71
C ASN A 465 16.04 -22.04 -19.11
N ASP A 466 16.40 -23.26 -18.69
CA ASP A 466 17.61 -23.55 -17.90
C ASP A 466 18.65 -24.38 -18.67
N GLY A 467 18.35 -24.80 -19.90
CA GLY A 467 19.25 -25.59 -20.75
C GLY A 467 19.71 -26.89 -20.09
N MET A 468 21.03 -27.09 -20.07
CA MET A 468 21.68 -28.25 -19.45
C MET A 468 21.58 -28.25 -17.90
N LEU A 469 21.21 -27.12 -17.28
CA LEU A 469 21.01 -27.00 -15.83
C LEU A 469 19.59 -27.39 -15.38
N SER A 470 18.71 -27.78 -16.31
CA SER A 470 17.35 -28.23 -15.96
C SER A 470 17.37 -29.47 -15.07
N THR A 471 16.80 -29.33 -13.87
CA THR A 471 16.64 -30.42 -12.89
C THR A 471 15.36 -31.22 -13.12
N TYR A 472 14.40 -30.68 -13.87
CA TYR A 472 13.12 -31.33 -14.15
C TYR A 472 13.19 -32.17 -15.42
N ARG A 473 12.75 -33.43 -15.34
CA ARG A 473 12.55 -34.32 -16.48
C ARG A 473 11.16 -34.93 -16.40
N SER A 474 10.50 -35.06 -17.55
CA SER A 474 9.18 -35.69 -17.64
C SER A 474 9.27 -37.18 -17.31
N SER A 475 8.21 -37.71 -16.72
CA SER A 475 8.18 -39.10 -16.30
C SER A 475 8.04 -40.07 -17.49
N GLU A 476 8.69 -41.23 -17.38
CA GLU A 476 8.52 -42.38 -18.31
C GLU A 476 7.04 -42.76 -18.48
N GLN A 477 6.26 -42.64 -17.40
CA GLN A 477 4.82 -42.92 -17.42
C GLN A 477 4.05 -41.94 -18.32
N SER A 478 4.36 -40.64 -18.27
CA SER A 478 3.75 -39.63 -19.15
C SER A 478 4.04 -39.91 -20.63
N PHE A 479 5.27 -40.30 -20.96
CA PHE A 479 5.63 -40.70 -22.33
C PHE A 479 4.84 -41.92 -22.81
N ARG A 480 4.69 -42.95 -21.96
CA ARG A 480 3.89 -44.14 -22.28
C ARG A 480 2.41 -43.81 -22.46
N VAL A 481 1.85 -42.93 -21.64
CA VAL A 481 0.46 -42.47 -21.75
C VAL A 481 0.23 -41.71 -23.05
N MET A 482 1.14 -40.79 -23.42
CA MET A 482 1.04 -40.05 -24.68
C MET A 482 1.19 -40.98 -25.90
N ALA A 483 2.16 -41.90 -25.88
CA ALA A 483 2.37 -42.87 -26.95
C ALA A 483 1.18 -43.82 -27.13
N ARG A 484 0.64 -44.36 -26.03
CA ARG A 484 -0.52 -45.26 -26.03
C ARG A 484 -1.78 -44.60 -26.58
N ASN A 485 -1.96 -43.31 -26.31
CA ASN A 485 -3.14 -42.55 -26.74
C ASN A 485 -2.93 -41.81 -28.07
N GLY A 486 -1.78 -41.96 -28.74
CA GLY A 486 -1.48 -41.29 -30.00
C GLY A 486 -1.43 -39.77 -29.89
N VAL A 487 -0.96 -39.26 -28.75
CA VAL A 487 -0.94 -37.83 -28.43
C VAL A 487 0.36 -37.19 -28.90
N ARG A 488 0.28 -36.08 -29.63
CA ARG A 488 1.41 -35.26 -30.07
C ARG A 488 1.19 -33.80 -29.68
N ILE A 489 2.29 -33.09 -29.44
CA ILE A 489 2.30 -31.66 -29.16
C ILE A 489 2.84 -30.97 -30.41
N GLU A 490 2.00 -30.21 -31.10
CA GLU A 490 2.32 -29.50 -32.33
C GLU A 490 2.14 -27.99 -32.10
N GLY A 491 3.24 -27.30 -31.81
CA GLY A 491 3.22 -25.86 -31.52
C GLY A 491 2.39 -25.52 -30.27
N ASN A 492 1.23 -24.91 -30.48
CA ASN A 492 0.27 -24.53 -29.44
C ASN A 492 -0.99 -25.42 -29.42
N THR A 493 -0.95 -26.58 -30.06
CA THR A 493 -2.07 -27.52 -30.11
C THR A 493 -1.61 -28.91 -29.74
N VAL A 494 -2.40 -29.60 -28.92
CA VAL A 494 -2.23 -31.00 -28.58
C VAL A 494 -3.19 -31.79 -29.45
N THR A 495 -2.66 -32.67 -30.29
CA THR A 495 -3.46 -33.55 -31.15
C THR A 495 -3.48 -34.96 -30.59
N GLN A 496 -4.62 -35.64 -30.70
CA GLN A 496 -4.76 -37.05 -30.36
C GLN A 496 -5.25 -37.80 -31.61
N ASN A 497 -4.43 -38.71 -32.13
CA ASN A 497 -4.69 -39.42 -33.39
C ASN A 497 -4.95 -38.49 -34.59
N GLY A 498 -4.32 -37.31 -34.62
CA GLY A 498 -4.45 -36.32 -35.69
C GLY A 498 -5.60 -35.32 -35.53
N GLU A 499 -6.49 -35.48 -34.54
CA GLU A 499 -7.54 -34.49 -34.24
C GLU A 499 -7.12 -33.55 -33.09
N PRO A 500 -7.42 -32.24 -33.13
CA PRO A 500 -7.15 -31.31 -32.04
C PRO A 500 -7.90 -31.69 -30.76
N LEU A 501 -7.17 -31.84 -29.65
CA LEU A 501 -7.72 -32.19 -28.35
C LEU A 501 -7.62 -31.03 -27.35
N PHE A 502 -6.44 -30.41 -27.22
CA PHE A 502 -6.23 -29.25 -26.34
C PHE A 502 -5.53 -28.08 -27.05
N ALA A 503 -5.90 -26.85 -26.72
CA ALA A 503 -5.13 -25.64 -27.02
C ALA A 503 -4.18 -25.29 -25.86
N ILE A 504 -2.92 -25.03 -26.18
CA ILE A 504 -1.86 -24.67 -25.23
C ILE A 504 -1.74 -23.14 -25.18
N HIS A 505 -2.12 -22.57 -24.05
CA HIS A 505 -1.94 -21.15 -23.77
C HIS A 505 -0.64 -20.96 -22.98
N ARG A 506 0.43 -20.58 -23.69
CA ARG A 506 1.75 -20.32 -23.10
C ARG A 506 1.75 -19.01 -22.34
N ARG A 507 2.52 -18.95 -21.24
CA ARG A 507 2.65 -17.77 -20.39
C ARG A 507 4.13 -17.44 -20.20
N HIS A 508 4.45 -16.16 -20.05
CA HIS A 508 5.83 -15.70 -19.86
C HIS A 508 5.94 -14.80 -18.64
N SER A 509 7.10 -14.83 -17.99
CA SER A 509 7.45 -13.91 -16.90
C SER A 509 7.42 -12.46 -17.39
N ALA A 510 6.93 -11.53 -16.57
CA ALA A 510 6.97 -10.11 -16.87
C ALA A 510 8.40 -9.52 -16.82
N LYS A 511 9.30 -10.14 -16.04
CA LYS A 511 10.71 -9.74 -15.91
C LYS A 511 11.59 -10.59 -16.83
N LYS A 512 12.52 -9.93 -17.54
CA LYS A 512 13.55 -10.59 -18.36
C LYS A 512 14.71 -11.04 -17.48
N THR A 513 15.21 -12.24 -17.74
CA THR A 513 16.43 -12.77 -17.13
C THR A 513 17.37 -13.14 -18.27
N GLN A 514 18.59 -12.58 -18.30
CA GLN A 514 19.55 -12.77 -19.40
C GLN A 514 18.99 -12.43 -20.80
N GLY A 515 18.15 -11.38 -20.91
CA GLY A 515 17.66 -10.86 -22.20
C GLY A 515 16.44 -11.55 -22.79
N CYS A 516 16.02 -12.72 -22.28
CA CYS A 516 14.85 -13.46 -22.75
C CYS A 516 13.75 -13.54 -21.67
N TYR A 517 12.49 -13.66 -22.11
CA TYR A 517 11.36 -13.89 -21.22
C TYR A 517 11.28 -15.37 -20.85
N ARG A 518 11.39 -15.67 -19.55
CA ARG A 518 11.28 -17.03 -19.04
C ARG A 518 9.85 -17.55 -19.23
N GLU A 519 9.70 -18.70 -19.88
CA GLU A 519 8.39 -19.34 -20.08
C GLU A 519 7.90 -19.96 -18.77
N LEU A 520 6.62 -19.74 -18.44
CA LEU A 520 5.94 -20.23 -17.24
C LEU A 520 5.02 -21.40 -17.59
N THR A 521 4.53 -22.10 -16.56
CA THR A 521 3.60 -23.23 -16.73
C THR A 521 2.36 -22.82 -17.55
N PRO A 522 2.10 -23.47 -18.71
CA PRO A 522 1.00 -23.12 -19.61
C PRO A 522 -0.34 -23.62 -19.08
N THR A 523 -1.44 -23.23 -19.72
CA THR A 523 -2.78 -23.77 -19.48
C THR A 523 -3.31 -24.52 -20.69
N LEU A 524 -4.00 -25.64 -20.47
CA LEU A 524 -4.63 -26.45 -21.52
C LEU A 524 -6.14 -26.23 -21.53
N GLU A 525 -6.68 -25.84 -22.68
CA GLU A 525 -8.12 -25.70 -22.92
C GLU A 525 -8.60 -26.83 -23.84
N TYR A 526 -9.73 -27.46 -23.52
CA TYR A 526 -10.30 -28.54 -24.34
C TYR A 526 -10.98 -27.96 -25.58
N ILE A 527 -10.60 -28.42 -26.77
CA ILE A 527 -11.07 -27.84 -28.05
C ILE A 527 -11.64 -28.88 -29.03
N ARG A 528 -11.70 -30.16 -28.65
CA ARG A 528 -12.27 -31.19 -29.52
C ARG A 528 -13.77 -30.96 -29.65
N GLN A 529 -14.23 -30.69 -30.87
CA GLN A 529 -15.65 -30.60 -31.18
C GLN A 529 -16.27 -32.00 -31.01
N GLU A 530 -17.21 -32.15 -30.07
CA GLU A 530 -17.98 -33.38 -29.94
C GLU A 530 -18.78 -33.58 -31.25
N LYS A 531 -18.38 -34.57 -32.05
CA LYS A 531 -19.30 -35.16 -33.03
C LYS A 531 -20.48 -35.67 -32.22
N LYS A 532 -21.66 -35.03 -32.35
CA LYS A 532 -22.92 -35.53 -31.81
C LYS A 532 -23.02 -37.00 -32.20
N GLN A 533 -22.78 -37.91 -31.24
CA GLN A 533 -23.18 -39.29 -31.40
C GLN A 533 -24.70 -39.26 -31.46
N GLU A 534 -25.25 -39.51 -32.66
CA GLU A 534 -26.67 -39.80 -32.80
C GLU A 534 -27.00 -40.93 -31.81
N LYS A 535 -27.84 -40.60 -30.83
CA LYS A 535 -28.41 -41.63 -29.95
C LYS A 535 -29.03 -42.69 -30.86
N PRO A 536 -28.71 -43.98 -30.69
CA PRO A 536 -29.33 -45.01 -31.51
C PRO A 536 -30.84 -44.89 -31.35
N SER A 537 -31.54 -44.79 -32.47
CA SER A 537 -32.99 -44.66 -32.53
C SER A 537 -33.63 -45.74 -31.66
N ILE A 538 -34.73 -45.41 -30.98
CA ILE A 538 -35.55 -46.35 -30.20
C ILE A 538 -35.90 -47.60 -31.04
N ARG A 539 -35.92 -47.47 -32.38
CA ARG A 539 -36.11 -48.56 -33.33
C ARG A 539 -34.98 -49.60 -33.33
N ASP A 540 -33.73 -49.21 -33.11
CA ASP A 540 -32.58 -50.12 -33.03
C ASP A 540 -32.46 -50.75 -31.64
N GLN A 541 -32.85 -50.02 -30.58
CA GLN A 541 -32.94 -50.56 -29.22
C GLN A 541 -34.02 -51.64 -29.09
N LEU A 542 -35.15 -51.49 -29.78
CA LEU A 542 -36.21 -52.50 -29.84
C LEU A 542 -35.81 -53.73 -30.68
N LYS A 543 -34.96 -53.57 -31.69
CA LYS A 543 -34.48 -54.68 -32.53
C LYS A 543 -33.43 -55.54 -31.82
N ALA A 544 -32.66 -54.95 -30.91
CA ALA A 544 -31.73 -55.68 -30.02
C ALA A 544 -32.48 -56.46 -28.92
N ALA A 545 -33.53 -55.89 -28.33
CA ALA A 545 -34.35 -56.55 -27.32
C ALA A 545 -35.19 -57.74 -27.86
N ALA A 546 -35.56 -57.71 -29.14
CA ALA A 546 -36.26 -58.81 -29.80
C ALA A 546 -35.35 -60.00 -30.17
N LYS A 547 -34.02 -59.83 -30.14
CA LYS A 547 -33.04 -60.88 -30.47
C LYS A 547 -32.55 -61.67 -29.25
N SER A 548 -32.96 -61.30 -28.05
CA SER A 548 -32.52 -61.90 -26.78
C SER A 548 -33.67 -62.47 -25.95
N GLN A 549 -34.61 -63.19 -26.58
CA GLN A 549 -35.43 -64.15 -25.84
C GLN A 549 -34.82 -65.55 -25.95
N PRO A 550 -34.56 -66.24 -24.83
CA PRO A 550 -34.09 -67.62 -24.84
C PRO A 550 -35.24 -68.57 -25.22
N GLU A 551 -34.94 -69.51 -26.13
CA GLU A 551 -35.80 -70.64 -26.46
C GLU A 551 -36.19 -71.42 -25.19
N LYS A 552 -37.49 -71.46 -24.87
CA LYS A 552 -38.03 -72.41 -23.90
C LYS A 552 -37.94 -73.82 -24.48
N LYS A 553 -36.99 -74.62 -23.99
CA LYS A 553 -37.01 -76.08 -24.12
C LYS A 553 -38.24 -76.66 -23.41
N ALA A 554 -38.95 -77.54 -24.10
CA ALA A 554 -40.03 -78.34 -23.54
C ALA A 554 -39.50 -79.34 -22.48
N PRO A 555 -40.24 -79.64 -21.40
CA PRO A 555 -39.80 -80.58 -20.37
C PRO A 555 -40.04 -82.03 -20.78
N ALA A 556 -38.99 -82.85 -20.69
CA ALA A 556 -39.07 -84.30 -20.78
C ALA A 556 -39.36 -84.92 -19.39
N LYS A 557 -40.26 -85.91 -19.37
CA LYS A 557 -40.67 -86.71 -18.21
C LYS A 557 -39.55 -87.67 -17.75
N ALA A 558 -39.35 -87.80 -16.43
CA ALA A 558 -39.03 -89.06 -15.71
C ALA A 558 -38.98 -88.77 -14.20
N LYS A 559 -39.98 -89.21 -13.43
CA LYS A 559 -40.03 -90.44 -12.61
C LYS A 559 -39.12 -90.41 -11.37
N SER A 560 -39.81 -90.39 -10.23
CA SER A 560 -39.36 -90.62 -8.87
C SER A 560 -38.75 -92.02 -8.68
N HIS A 561 -37.64 -92.09 -7.97
CA HIS A 561 -37.47 -93.01 -6.85
C HIS A 561 -36.17 -92.65 -6.11
N ASP A 562 -36.25 -92.35 -4.82
CA ASP A 562 -35.27 -92.92 -3.90
C ASP A 562 -35.91 -93.15 -2.54
N MET A 563 -35.70 -94.36 -2.04
CA MET A 563 -36.15 -94.88 -0.74
C MET A 563 -34.93 -94.87 0.18
N GLU A 564 -35.16 -94.40 1.41
CA GLU A 564 -34.55 -94.87 2.67
C GLU A 564 -33.16 -95.57 2.62
N LEU A 565 -32.15 -94.91 3.20
CA LEU A 565 -31.64 -95.18 4.56
C LEU A 565 -30.46 -94.28 4.92
#